data_AF-A0A9Y3W1H7-F1
#
_entry.id   AF-A0A9Y3W1H7-F1
#
_cell.length_a   1.000
_cell.length_b   1.000
_cell.length_c   1.000
_cell.angle_alpha   90.00
_cell.angle_beta   90.00
_cell.angle_gamma   90.00
#
_symmetry.space_group_name_H-M   'P 1'
#
loop_
_entity.id
_entity.type
_entity.pdbx_description
1 polymer ?
#
loop_
_entity_poly.entity_id
_entity_poly.type
_entity_poly.pdbx_seq_one_letter_code
_entity_poly.pdbx_strand_id
1 'polypeptide(L)'
;EDDGSAGWTLRRNTSKQQRTQCGDGWGKPAGSSCNISYIDPLESGVYWCESNQSTISNMVNLTVTGGSVILQSPVLPVMEGDDVTLLCKTKTTPSNLTAAFYKDGSLIREEPTGHMTIQHVSRSDEGLYKCDISGHGESPS
;
A
#
# COMPACT_ATOMS: atom_id res chain seq x y z
N GLU A 1 -28.89 -23.32 3.61
CA GLU A 1 -28.14 -22.06 3.71
C GLU A 1 -27.04 -22.29 4.72
N ASP A 2 -25.81 -22.52 4.25
CA ASP A 2 -24.66 -22.74 5.11
C ASP A 2 -23.45 -22.09 4.42
N ASP A 3 -23.17 -20.83 4.77
CA ASP A 3 -22.04 -20.07 4.22
C ASP A 3 -21.31 -19.37 5.39
N GLY A 4 -20.85 -20.19 6.33
CA GLY A 4 -20.17 -19.76 7.55
C GLY A 4 -18.66 -20.01 7.47
N SER A 5 -17.90 -19.02 6.98
CA SER A 5 -16.47 -18.85 7.20
C SER A 5 -15.60 -20.10 6.92
N ALA A 6 -15.30 -20.35 5.64
CA ALA A 6 -14.12 -21.14 5.29
C ALA A 6 -12.91 -20.57 6.06
N GLY A 7 -12.22 -21.38 6.86
CA GLY A 7 -11.09 -20.92 7.68
C GLY A 7 -9.94 -20.42 6.80
N TRP A 8 -9.90 -19.11 6.55
CA TRP A 8 -8.85 -18.47 5.77
C TRP A 8 -7.69 -18.06 6.67
N THR A 9 -6.48 -18.38 6.24
CA THR A 9 -5.25 -18.06 6.96
C THR A 9 -4.36 -17.19 6.08
N LEU A 10 -3.96 -16.02 6.58
CA LEU A 10 -2.98 -15.18 5.90
C LEU A 10 -1.59 -15.81 5.99
N ARG A 11 -0.95 -15.96 4.84
CA ARG A 11 0.41 -16.47 4.68
C ARG A 11 1.31 -15.47 3.96
N ARG A 12 2.62 -15.63 4.16
CA ARG A 12 3.65 -14.84 3.47
C ARG A 12 4.90 -15.63 3.13
N ASN A 13 5.57 -15.18 2.08
CA ASN A 13 6.96 -15.50 1.76
C ASN A 13 7.76 -14.19 1.81
N THR A 14 8.76 -14.14 2.69
CA THR A 14 9.69 -13.01 2.81
C THR A 14 11.12 -13.50 2.64
N SER A 15 12.09 -12.58 2.63
CA SER A 15 13.51 -12.91 2.54
C SER A 15 14.00 -13.73 3.74
N LYS A 16 13.37 -13.57 4.91
CA LYS A 16 13.75 -14.27 6.15
C LYS A 16 13.09 -15.64 6.29
N GLN A 17 11.84 -15.77 5.87
CA GLN A 17 11.00 -16.93 6.16
C GLN A 17 10.09 -17.28 4.99
N GLN A 18 9.89 -18.57 4.78
CA GLN A 18 9.03 -19.09 3.72
C GLN A 18 7.77 -19.70 4.33
N ARG A 19 6.62 -19.33 3.77
CA ARG A 19 5.28 -19.90 4.00
C ARG A 19 4.78 -19.84 5.46
N THR A 20 5.18 -18.81 6.19
CA THR A 20 4.71 -18.58 7.57
C THR A 20 3.28 -18.07 7.60
N GLN A 21 2.52 -18.44 8.61
CA GLN A 21 1.14 -17.98 8.84
C GLN A 21 1.08 -16.84 9.86
N CYS A 22 0.06 -15.98 9.78
CA CYS A 22 -0.15 -14.95 10.79
C CYS A 22 -0.27 -15.57 12.20
N GLY A 23 0.45 -15.01 13.17
CA GLY A 23 0.58 -15.54 14.53
C GLY A 23 1.80 -16.44 14.75
N ASP A 24 2.48 -16.87 13.68
CA ASP A 24 3.71 -17.67 13.75
C ASP A 24 4.95 -16.77 13.86
N GLY A 25 5.07 -16.05 14.98
CA GLY A 25 6.18 -15.12 15.24
C GLY A 25 6.09 -13.78 14.51
N TRP A 26 5.02 -13.54 13.74
CA TRP A 26 4.70 -12.25 13.12
C TRP A 26 3.20 -12.04 13.05
N GLY A 27 2.78 -10.77 13.17
CA GLY A 27 1.37 -10.40 13.16
C GLY A 27 0.55 -11.01 14.30
N LYS A 28 -0.70 -10.55 14.43
CA LYS A 28 -1.70 -11.08 15.35
C LYS A 28 -3.00 -11.34 14.58
N PRO A 29 -3.52 -12.58 14.57
CA PRO A 29 -4.80 -12.86 13.95
C PRO A 29 -5.92 -12.02 14.57
N ALA A 30 -6.74 -11.39 13.73
CA ALA A 30 -7.85 -10.54 14.12
C ALA A 30 -9.05 -10.80 13.19
N GLY A 31 -9.74 -11.92 13.42
CA GLY A 31 -10.83 -12.37 12.55
C GLY A 31 -10.31 -12.70 11.14
N SER A 32 -10.84 -12.02 10.13
CA SER A 32 -10.41 -12.14 8.72
C SER A 32 -9.17 -11.31 8.38
N SER A 33 -8.53 -10.68 9.36
CA SER A 33 -7.37 -9.81 9.17
C SER A 33 -6.17 -10.24 10.03
N CYS A 34 -4.99 -9.71 9.69
CA CYS A 34 -3.76 -9.91 10.46
C CYS A 34 -3.17 -8.55 10.84
N ASN A 35 -3.07 -8.29 12.14
CA ASN A 35 -2.53 -7.03 12.66
C ASN A 35 -1.02 -7.13 12.86
N ILE A 36 -0.26 -6.36 12.08
CA ILE A 36 1.20 -6.29 12.19
C ILE A 36 1.56 -5.00 12.93
N SER A 37 2.10 -5.12 14.15
CA SER A 37 2.47 -3.96 14.98
C SER A 37 3.83 -3.36 14.63
N TYR A 38 4.70 -4.16 14.03
CA TYR A 38 6.05 -3.77 13.63
C TYR A 38 6.39 -4.49 12.34
N ILE A 39 6.93 -3.73 11.37
CA ILE A 39 7.33 -4.22 10.07
C ILE A 39 8.68 -3.61 9.67
N ASP A 40 9.54 -4.41 9.06
CA ASP A 40 10.92 -4.09 8.66
C ASP A 40 11.09 -4.36 7.16
N PRO A 41 11.95 -3.64 6.42
CA PRO A 41 12.20 -3.91 4.99
C PRO A 41 12.45 -5.38 4.63
N LEU A 42 13.02 -6.19 5.53
CA LEU A 42 13.24 -7.63 5.32
C LEU A 42 11.95 -8.47 5.34
N GLU A 43 10.82 -7.88 5.71
CA GLU A 43 9.48 -8.47 5.65
C GLU A 43 8.75 -8.17 4.34
N SER A 44 9.40 -7.46 3.42
CA SER A 44 8.93 -7.35 2.02
C SER A 44 8.82 -8.74 1.39
N GLY A 45 7.81 -8.94 0.55
CA GLY A 45 7.58 -10.22 -0.09
C GLY A 45 6.15 -10.42 -0.56
N VAL A 46 5.80 -11.69 -0.80
CA VAL A 46 4.50 -12.09 -1.36
C VAL A 46 3.57 -12.53 -0.23
N TYR A 47 2.35 -12.01 -0.23
CA TYR A 47 1.32 -12.30 0.76
C TYR A 47 0.06 -12.85 0.08
N TRP A 48 -0.60 -13.83 0.70
CA TRP A 48 -1.84 -14.44 0.19
C TRP A 48 -2.66 -15.07 1.31
N CYS A 49 -3.95 -15.28 1.08
CA CYS A 49 -4.81 -16.04 1.96
C CYS A 49 -4.97 -17.47 1.45
N GLU A 50 -4.86 -18.45 2.34
CA GLU A 50 -5.06 -19.88 2.04
C GLU A 50 -6.24 -20.42 2.86
N SER A 51 -7.18 -21.10 2.21
CA SER A 51 -8.32 -21.75 2.85
C SER A 51 -7.96 -23.17 3.32
N ASN A 52 -8.70 -23.70 4.28
CA ASN A 52 -8.58 -25.10 4.73
C ASN A 52 -8.78 -26.13 3.60
N GLN A 53 -9.42 -25.74 2.50
CA GLN A 53 -9.64 -26.59 1.31
C GLN A 53 -8.50 -26.44 0.28
N SER A 54 -7.36 -25.89 0.68
CA SER A 54 -6.19 -25.63 -0.17
C SER A 54 -6.47 -24.67 -1.34
N THR A 55 -7.47 -23.79 -1.21
CA THR A 55 -7.70 -22.69 -2.16
C THR A 55 -6.84 -21.50 -1.78
N ILE A 56 -6.18 -20.87 -2.76
CA ILE A 56 -5.31 -19.71 -2.54
C ILE A 56 -5.95 -18.48 -3.21
N SER A 57 -5.94 -17.34 -2.51
CA SER A 57 -6.38 -16.05 -3.06
C SER A 57 -5.39 -15.53 -4.11
N ASN A 58 -5.70 -14.38 -4.73
CA ASN A 58 -4.67 -13.62 -5.43
C ASN A 58 -3.50 -13.31 -4.49
N MET A 59 -2.29 -13.34 -5.06
CA MET A 59 -1.06 -12.98 -4.36
C MET A 59 -0.80 -11.48 -4.52
N VAL A 60 -0.28 -10.86 -3.46
CA VAL A 60 0.06 -9.43 -3.45
C VAL A 60 1.52 -9.28 -3.04
N ASN A 61 2.27 -8.46 -3.78
CA ASN A 61 3.63 -8.06 -3.40
C ASN A 61 3.56 -6.85 -2.47
N LEU A 62 4.07 -7.00 -1.26
CA LEU A 62 4.24 -5.92 -0.31
C LEU A 62 5.72 -5.52 -0.28
N THR A 63 5.98 -4.25 -0.55
CA THR A 63 7.30 -3.64 -0.41
C THR A 63 7.28 -2.73 0.80
N VAL A 64 8.16 -3.02 1.76
CA VAL A 64 8.30 -2.26 2.98
C VAL A 64 9.54 -1.38 2.85
N THR A 65 9.36 -0.08 2.94
CA THR A 65 10.46 0.89 2.91
C THR A 65 10.64 1.53 4.28
N GLY A 66 11.88 1.94 4.60
CA GLY A 66 12.20 2.67 5.83
C GLY A 66 11.90 4.18 5.74
N GLY A 67 11.22 4.62 4.68
CA GLY A 67 10.94 6.03 4.41
C GLY A 67 9.91 6.63 5.36
N SER A 68 9.99 7.95 5.54
CA SER A 68 9.06 8.71 6.40
C SER A 68 7.84 9.23 5.65
N VAL A 69 7.86 9.19 4.31
CA VAL A 69 6.84 9.75 3.41
C VAL A 69 6.07 8.64 2.72
N ILE A 70 4.76 8.81 2.65
CA ILE A 70 3.80 7.84 2.15
C ILE A 70 2.95 8.54 1.10
N LEU A 71 2.92 7.97 -0.11
CA LEU A 71 1.93 8.30 -1.12
C LEU A 71 0.75 7.33 -0.97
N GLN A 72 -0.43 7.89 -0.70
CA GLN A 72 -1.68 7.13 -0.62
C GLN A 72 -2.46 7.33 -1.92
N SER A 73 -2.62 6.25 -2.67
CA SER A 73 -3.48 6.16 -3.86
C SER A 73 -4.79 5.42 -3.52
N PRO A 74 -5.83 5.56 -4.34
CA PRO A 74 -7.03 4.73 -4.25
C PRO A 74 -6.69 3.24 -4.42
N VAL A 75 -7.44 2.37 -3.73
CA VAL A 75 -7.25 0.91 -3.75
C VAL A 75 -8.03 0.25 -4.90
N LEU A 76 -8.98 0.95 -5.49
CA LEU A 76 -9.84 0.44 -6.56
C LEU A 76 -9.28 0.80 -7.95
N PRO A 77 -9.56 -0.01 -8.98
CA PRO A 77 -9.25 0.35 -10.37
C PRO A 77 -9.92 1.70 -10.70
N VAL A 78 -9.13 2.64 -11.20
CA VAL A 78 -9.61 3.95 -11.64
C VAL A 78 -10.15 3.81 -13.06
N MET A 79 -11.38 4.26 -13.31
CA MET A 79 -11.95 4.28 -14.66
C MET A 79 -11.72 5.64 -15.33
N GLU A 80 -11.74 5.66 -16.67
CA GLU A 80 -11.67 6.93 -17.40
C GLU A 80 -12.87 7.82 -17.04
N GLY A 81 -12.61 9.09 -16.76
CA GLY A 81 -13.59 10.08 -16.32
C GLY A 81 -13.73 10.22 -14.81
N ASP A 82 -13.16 9.33 -14.00
CA ASP A 82 -13.16 9.45 -12.55
C ASP A 82 -12.19 10.53 -12.07
N ASP A 83 -12.46 11.09 -10.89
CA ASP A 83 -11.54 11.99 -10.18
C ASP A 83 -10.72 11.19 -9.15
N VAL A 84 -9.39 11.27 -9.25
CA VAL A 84 -8.47 10.59 -8.32
C VAL A 84 -7.77 11.59 -7.45
N THR A 85 -7.79 11.36 -6.13
CA THR A 85 -6.99 12.15 -5.20
C THR A 85 -5.86 11.30 -4.63
N LEU A 86 -4.63 11.76 -4.86
CA LEU A 86 -3.42 11.27 -4.24
C LEU A 86 -3.12 12.10 -2.99
N LEU A 87 -2.81 11.42 -1.89
CA LEU A 87 -2.43 12.06 -0.63
C LEU A 87 -0.97 11.73 -0.32
N CYS A 88 -0.13 12.76 -0.27
CA CYS A 88 1.22 12.67 0.26
C CYS A 88 1.22 13.03 1.74
N LYS A 89 1.70 12.13 2.59
CA LYS A 89 1.76 12.37 4.03
C LYS A 89 3.02 11.81 4.64
N THR A 90 3.47 12.40 5.74
CA THR A 90 4.50 11.81 6.59
C THR A 90 3.85 10.84 7.59
N LYS A 91 4.66 9.94 8.18
CA LYS A 91 4.21 9.02 9.24
C LYS A 91 3.68 9.77 10.49
N THR A 92 4.13 10.99 10.72
CA THR A 92 3.80 11.81 11.90
C THR A 92 2.92 13.00 11.51
N THR A 93 1.75 13.13 12.14
CA THR A 93 0.86 14.29 11.97
C THR A 93 1.50 15.58 12.51
N PRO A 94 1.24 16.76 11.89
CA PRO A 94 0.27 17.04 10.84
C PRO A 94 0.79 16.82 9.42
N SER A 95 -0.08 16.32 8.55
CA SER A 95 0.20 15.94 7.16
C SER A 95 -0.03 17.06 6.12
N ASN A 96 -0.35 18.28 6.56
CA ASN A 96 -0.57 19.43 5.66
C ASN A 96 0.77 20.11 5.35
N LEU A 97 1.69 19.35 4.80
CA LEU A 97 2.98 19.85 4.33
C LEU A 97 2.94 19.99 2.82
N THR A 98 3.67 20.99 2.31
CA THR A 98 3.85 21.12 0.86
C THR A 98 4.56 19.88 0.33
N ALA A 99 3.96 19.26 -0.69
CA ALA A 99 4.50 18.06 -1.32
C ALA A 99 4.63 18.27 -2.83
N ALA A 100 5.78 17.90 -3.37
CA ALA A 100 6.05 17.83 -4.80
C ALA A 100 5.64 16.46 -5.33
N PHE A 101 4.78 16.42 -6.35
CA PHE A 101 4.29 15.19 -6.97
C PHE A 101 4.99 14.94 -8.30
N TYR A 102 5.45 13.72 -8.49
CA TYR A 102 6.13 13.27 -9.68
C TYR A 102 5.37 12.11 -10.31
N LYS A 103 5.41 12.04 -11.64
CA LYS A 103 4.98 10.90 -12.43
C LYS A 103 6.08 10.50 -13.39
N ASP A 104 6.42 9.22 -13.40
CA ASP A 104 7.46 8.65 -14.27
C ASP A 104 8.78 9.44 -14.18
N GLY A 105 9.09 9.92 -12.96
CA GLY A 105 10.29 10.72 -12.66
C GLY A 105 10.18 12.22 -12.96
N SER A 106 9.11 12.70 -13.60
CA SER A 106 8.91 14.11 -13.94
C SER A 106 8.02 14.82 -12.92
N LEU A 107 8.41 16.03 -12.50
CA LEU A 107 7.59 16.86 -11.63
C LEU A 107 6.31 17.28 -12.35
N ILE A 108 5.15 17.01 -11.75
CA ILE A 108 3.85 17.42 -12.27
C ILE A 108 3.35 18.68 -11.58
N ARG A 109 3.36 18.70 -10.25
CA ARG A 109 2.82 19.80 -9.43
C ARG A 109 3.35 19.77 -8.01
N GLU A 110 3.27 20.91 -7.33
CA GLU A 110 3.50 21.04 -5.91
C GLU A 110 2.20 21.46 -5.21
N GLU A 111 1.82 20.74 -4.16
CA GLU A 111 0.57 20.99 -3.44
C GLU A 111 0.83 21.34 -1.98
N PRO A 112 0.36 22.51 -1.51
CA PRO A 112 0.65 23.01 -0.16
C PRO A 112 0.05 22.15 0.96
N THR A 113 -1.01 21.39 0.65
CA THR A 113 -1.69 20.53 1.62
C THR A 113 -1.30 19.06 1.48
N GLY A 114 -0.43 18.72 0.52
CA GLY A 114 -0.13 17.33 0.19
C GLY A 114 -1.27 16.58 -0.50
N HIS A 115 -2.33 17.25 -0.95
CA HIS A 115 -3.43 16.63 -1.70
C HIS A 115 -3.38 17.02 -3.17
N MET A 116 -3.23 16.02 -4.04
CA MET A 116 -3.25 16.20 -5.50
C MET A 116 -4.46 15.49 -6.08
N THR A 117 -5.39 16.26 -6.67
CA THR A 117 -6.52 15.70 -7.43
C THR A 117 -6.25 15.76 -8.93
N ILE A 118 -6.29 14.60 -9.60
CA ILE A 118 -6.34 14.46 -11.05
C ILE A 118 -7.81 14.37 -11.42
N GLN A 119 -8.29 15.35 -12.18
CA GLN A 119 -9.68 15.41 -12.60
C GLN A 119 -9.86 14.75 -13.95
N HIS A 120 -10.98 14.06 -14.15
CA HIS A 120 -11.33 13.38 -15.40
C HIS A 120 -10.18 12.50 -15.93
N VAL A 121 -9.79 11.52 -15.13
CA VAL A 121 -8.66 10.63 -15.43
C VAL A 121 -8.80 10.01 -16.82
N SER A 122 -7.68 9.91 -17.52
CA SER A 122 -7.56 9.33 -18.85
C SER A 122 -6.43 8.29 -18.88
N ARG A 123 -6.34 7.51 -19.97
CA ARG A 123 -5.15 6.66 -20.24
C ARG A 123 -3.82 7.40 -20.17
N SER A 124 -3.80 8.70 -20.45
CA SER A 124 -2.57 9.48 -20.37
C SER A 124 -2.09 9.73 -18.94
N ASP A 125 -2.93 9.47 -17.94
CA ASP A 125 -2.62 9.58 -16.51
C ASP A 125 -2.05 8.29 -15.91
N GLU A 126 -2.04 7.19 -16.66
CA GLU A 126 -1.35 5.95 -16.27
C GLU A 126 0.16 6.19 -16.10
N GLY A 127 0.74 5.69 -14.99
CA GLY A 127 2.16 5.82 -14.69
C GLY A 127 2.50 5.57 -13.22
N LEU A 128 3.78 5.66 -12.90
CA LEU A 128 4.29 5.51 -11.53
C LEU A 128 4.35 6.88 -10.85
N TYR A 129 3.59 7.03 -9.77
CA TYR A 129 3.53 8.26 -9.00
C TYR A 129 4.39 8.16 -7.73
N LYS A 130 5.10 9.24 -7.42
CA LYS A 130 5.76 9.43 -6.12
C LYS A 130 5.56 10.86 -5.65
N CYS A 131 5.76 11.11 -4.36
CA CYS A 131 5.78 12.45 -3.81
C CYS A 131 7.03 12.70 -2.96
N ASP A 132 7.48 13.95 -2.92
CA ASP A 132 8.57 14.42 -2.07
C ASP A 132 8.05 15.49 -1.12
N ILE A 133 8.43 15.40 0.15
CA ILE A 133 8.18 16.45 1.13
C ILE A 133 9.54 16.99 1.57
N SER A 134 9.76 18.28 1.30
CA SER A 134 11.02 18.95 1.64
C SER A 134 11.39 18.74 3.12
N GLY A 135 12.59 18.23 3.36
CA GLY A 135 13.10 17.92 4.70
C GLY A 135 12.65 16.57 5.27
N HIS A 136 11.74 15.84 4.62
CA HIS A 136 11.25 14.52 5.03
C HIS A 136 11.57 13.41 4.02
N GLY A 137 11.87 13.76 2.78
CA GLY A 137 12.29 12.86 1.71
C GLY A 137 11.15 12.41 0.80
N GLU A 138 11.43 11.35 0.02
CA GLU A 138 10.54 10.86 -1.02
C GLU A 138 9.72 9.64 -0.58
N SER A 139 8.51 9.52 -1.12
CA SER A 139 7.72 8.30 -1.06
C SER A 139 8.32 7.22 -1.94
N PRO A 140 8.05 5.94 -1.66
CA PRO A 140 8.28 4.86 -2.62
C PRO A 140 7.54 5.15 -3.93
N SER A 141 8.12 4.68 -5.04
CA SER A 141 7.56 4.68 -6.40
C SER A 141 7.16 3.28 -6.84
#